data_AF-A0A961P657-F1
#
_entry.id   AF-A0A961P657-F1
#
_cell.length_a   1.000
_cell.length_b   1.000
_cell.length_c   1.000
_cell.angle_alpha   90.00
_cell.angle_beta   90.00
_cell.angle_gamma   90.00
#
_symmetry.space_group_name_H-M   'P 1'
#
loop_
_entity.id
_entity.type
_entity.pdbx_description
1 polymer ?
#
loop_
_entity_poly.entity_id
_entity_poly.type
_entity_poly.pdbx_seq_one_letter_code
_entity_poly.pdbx_strand_id
1 'polypeptide(L)'
;MTPYRPALAAALFLSACAPALPEPVAQLDLVAPDDACWAAETLPDGTPTRFQTPCPPLLTVDLVASLQRALAARGLYDGPVNATMDAPTQEALRTYQATLGIWSPTLSMEAARKLGLLPWPAPA
;
A
#
# COMPACT_ATOMS: atom_id res chain seq x y z
N MET A 1 14.86 83.27 11.74
CA MET A 1 15.39 82.66 10.50
C MET A 1 15.59 81.17 10.74
N THR A 2 15.07 80.34 9.83
CA THR A 2 15.18 78.87 9.69
C THR A 2 16.65 78.37 9.81
N PRO A 3 16.98 77.06 10.04
CA PRO A 3 16.20 75.84 9.70
C PRO A 3 16.36 74.60 10.64
N TYR A 4 15.64 73.51 10.32
CA TYR A 4 16.09 72.09 10.42
C TYR A 4 16.25 71.47 11.84
N ARG A 5 15.92 70.21 12.14
CA ARG A 5 15.62 69.03 11.34
C ARG A 5 15.10 67.92 12.30
N PRO A 6 14.09 67.11 11.96
CA PRO A 6 13.71 65.96 12.76
C PRO A 6 14.64 64.78 12.45
N ALA A 7 15.18 64.13 13.48
CA ALA A 7 15.78 62.82 13.34
C ALA A 7 15.69 62.08 14.69
N LEU A 8 15.42 60.78 14.58
CA LEU A 8 15.40 59.71 15.60
C LEU A 8 13.98 59.19 15.84
N ALA A 9 13.53 58.22 15.05
CA ALA A 9 13.90 56.81 15.14
C ALA A 9 13.45 56.19 16.47
N ALA A 10 12.32 55.51 16.43
CA ALA A 10 12.05 54.38 17.30
C ALA A 10 11.16 53.41 16.52
N ALA A 11 11.82 52.47 15.85
CA ALA A 11 11.21 51.30 15.27
C ALA A 11 10.55 50.49 16.40
N LEU A 12 9.22 50.38 16.36
CA LEU A 12 8.50 49.30 17.04
C LEU A 12 7.94 48.41 15.93
N PHE A 13 8.82 47.61 15.34
CA PHE A 13 8.40 46.40 14.65
C PHE A 13 7.79 45.50 15.73
N LEU A 14 6.47 45.50 15.85
CA LEU A 14 5.76 44.36 16.40
C LEU A 14 6.04 43.19 15.45
N SER A 15 7.15 42.50 15.71
CA SER A 15 7.44 41.18 15.20
C SER A 15 6.37 40.25 15.79
N ALA A 16 5.20 40.24 15.15
CA ALA A 16 4.26 39.16 15.32
C ALA A 16 4.96 37.90 14.80
N CYS A 17 5.52 37.13 15.74
CA CYS A 17 5.78 35.73 15.54
C CYS A 17 4.41 35.07 15.38
N ALA A 18 3.83 35.17 14.17
CA ALA A 18 2.76 34.26 13.80
C ALA A 18 3.41 32.88 13.85
N PRO A 19 2.97 31.93 14.70
CA PRO A 19 3.34 30.56 14.46
C PRO A 19 2.82 30.27 13.05
N ALA A 20 3.74 29.95 12.13
CA ALA A 20 3.40 29.28 10.90
C ALA A 20 2.63 28.03 11.35
N LEU A 21 1.30 28.13 11.33
CA LEU A 21 0.45 26.98 11.52
C LEU A 21 0.92 25.99 10.47
N PRO A 22 1.33 24.78 10.85
CA PRO A 22 1.64 23.77 9.86
C PRO A 22 0.43 23.67 8.94
N GLU A 23 0.71 23.70 7.63
CA GLU A 23 -0.25 23.44 6.56
C GLU A 23 -1.21 22.32 6.99
N PRO A 24 -2.51 22.40 6.65
CA PRO A 24 -3.49 21.41 7.05
C PRO A 24 -2.92 20.02 6.75
N VAL A 25 -2.80 19.20 7.81
CA VAL A 25 -2.40 17.80 7.72
C VAL A 25 -3.00 17.21 6.46
N ALA A 26 -2.12 16.76 5.57
CA ALA A 26 -2.44 16.11 4.32
C ALA A 26 -3.70 15.28 4.52
N GLN A 27 -4.72 15.64 3.75
CA GLN A 27 -6.02 15.02 3.77
C GLN A 27 -5.83 13.52 3.88
N LEU A 28 -6.51 12.90 4.84
CA LEU A 28 -6.61 11.46 4.89
C LEU A 28 -7.13 11.04 3.51
N ASP A 29 -6.27 10.54 2.64
CA ASP A 29 -6.62 10.11 1.29
C ASP A 29 -7.49 8.85 1.43
N LEU A 30 -8.75 9.06 1.77
CA LEU A 30 -9.80 8.05 1.87
C LEU A 30 -10.17 7.48 0.49
N VAL A 31 -9.59 8.03 -0.57
CA VAL A 31 -9.69 7.53 -1.94
C VAL A 31 -8.46 6.67 -2.19
N ALA A 32 -8.61 5.35 -1.97
CA ALA A 32 -7.71 4.39 -2.59
C ALA A 32 -7.66 4.71 -4.10
N PRO A 33 -6.48 4.64 -4.75
CA PRO A 33 -6.38 5.04 -6.14
C PRO A 33 -7.37 4.24 -6.98
N ASP A 34 -7.99 4.91 -7.95
CA ASP A 34 -9.11 4.47 -8.76
C ASP A 34 -8.78 3.26 -9.67
N ASP A 35 -7.52 2.83 -9.66
CA ASP A 35 -6.98 1.63 -10.30
C ASP A 35 -6.80 0.43 -9.34
N ALA A 36 -7.08 0.57 -8.04
CA ALA A 36 -6.91 -0.50 -7.07
C ALA A 36 -8.02 -1.56 -7.22
N CYS A 37 -7.64 -2.79 -7.58
CA CYS A 37 -8.54 -3.94 -7.57
C CYS A 37 -8.68 -4.52 -6.15
N TRP A 38 -9.92 -4.85 -5.78
CA TRP A 38 -10.25 -5.37 -4.44
C TRP A 38 -10.89 -6.74 -4.54
N ALA A 39 -10.45 -7.66 -3.68
CA ALA A 39 -11.15 -8.91 -3.40
C ALA A 39 -12.08 -8.70 -2.20
N ALA A 40 -13.30 -9.26 -2.28
CA ALA A 40 -14.27 -9.26 -1.19
C ALA A 40 -14.74 -10.70 -0.97
N GLU A 41 -14.53 -11.21 0.23
CA GLU A 41 -14.81 -12.60 0.60
C GLU A 41 -15.45 -12.65 1.99
N THR A 42 -16.17 -13.73 2.28
CA THR A 42 -16.77 -13.98 3.59
C THR A 42 -16.01 -15.12 4.26
N LEU A 43 -15.46 -14.85 5.44
CA LEU A 43 -14.76 -15.85 6.25
C LEU A 43 -15.74 -16.91 6.81
N PRO A 44 -15.27 -18.09 7.29
CA PRO A 44 -16.16 -19.14 7.82
C PRO A 44 -17.03 -18.72 9.01
N ASP A 45 -16.63 -17.69 9.76
CA ASP A 45 -17.38 -17.09 10.86
C ASP A 45 -18.45 -16.07 10.39
N GLY A 46 -18.58 -15.85 9.08
CA GLY A 46 -19.50 -14.89 8.48
C GLY A 46 -18.96 -13.47 8.41
N THR A 47 -17.73 -13.21 8.87
CA THR A 47 -17.13 -11.88 8.83
C THR A 47 -16.74 -11.50 7.40
N PRO A 48 -17.20 -10.36 6.86
CA PRO A 48 -16.75 -9.89 5.55
C PRO A 48 -15.31 -9.40 5.65
N THR A 49 -14.45 -9.90 4.76
CA THR A 49 -13.07 -9.43 4.60
C THR A 49 -12.88 -8.83 3.21
N ARG A 50 -12.16 -7.72 3.15
CA ARG A 50 -11.76 -7.06 1.90
C ARG A 50 -10.29 -6.72 1.95
N PHE A 51 -9.59 -6.98 0.86
CA PHE A 51 -8.18 -6.65 0.71
C PHE A 51 -7.86 -6.34 -0.75
N GLN A 52 -6.79 -5.59 -0.97
CA GLN A 52 -6.32 -5.28 -2.32
C GLN A 52 -5.72 -6.54 -2.96
N THR A 53 -6.02 -6.76 -4.23
CA THR A 53 -5.51 -7.86 -5.05
C THR A 53 -4.88 -7.30 -6.32
N PRO A 54 -3.87 -7.94 -6.92
CA PRO A 54 -3.41 -7.56 -8.24
C PRO A 54 -4.57 -7.57 -9.24
N CYS A 55 -4.68 -6.52 -10.04
CA CYS A 55 -5.69 -6.44 -11.08
C CYS A 55 -5.54 -7.59 -12.09
N PRO A 56 -6.62 -8.04 -12.75
CA PRO A 56 -6.57 -9.16 -13.70
C PRO A 56 -5.48 -9.04 -14.78
N PRO A 57 -5.20 -7.86 -15.37
CA PRO A 57 -4.11 -7.72 -16.34
C PRO A 57 -2.70 -7.95 -15.77
N LEU A 58 -2.51 -7.80 -14.45
CA LEU A 58 -1.24 -8.07 -13.78
C LEU A 58 -1.07 -9.55 -13.42
N LEU A 59 -2.16 -10.33 -13.30
CA LEU A 59 -2.14 -11.77 -13.02
C LEU A 59 -1.76 -12.59 -14.27
N THR A 60 -0.55 -12.33 -14.78
CA THR A 60 0.00 -13.01 -15.95
C THR A 60 0.51 -14.41 -15.64
N VAL A 61 0.68 -15.23 -16.68
CA VAL A 61 1.32 -16.56 -16.60
C VAL A 61 2.68 -16.48 -15.89
N ASP A 62 3.51 -15.49 -16.23
CA ASP A 62 4.83 -15.31 -15.60
C ASP A 62 4.75 -14.93 -14.13
N LEU A 63 3.75 -14.13 -13.74
CA LEU A 63 3.52 -13.78 -12.34
C LEU A 63 3.10 -15.01 -11.54
N VAL A 64 2.19 -15.84 -12.07
CA VAL A 64 1.74 -17.07 -11.41
C VAL A 64 2.87 -18.11 -11.32
N ALA A 65 3.67 -18.26 -12.38
CA ALA A 65 4.86 -19.12 -12.32
C ALA A 65 5.85 -18.65 -11.26
N SER A 66 6.03 -17.33 -11.13
CA SER A 66 6.90 -16.74 -10.11
C SER A 66 6.33 -16.90 -8.70
N LEU A 67 5.01 -16.79 -8.54
CA LEU A 67 4.31 -17.11 -7.29
C LEU A 67 4.57 -18.55 -6.87
N GLN A 68 4.38 -19.52 -7.77
CA GLN A 68 4.62 -20.94 -7.49
C GLN A 68 6.07 -21.19 -7.05
N ARG A 69 7.06 -20.58 -7.73
CA ARG A 69 8.47 -20.65 -7.31
C ARG A 69 8.70 -20.03 -5.94
N ALA A 70 8.11 -18.88 -5.66
CA ALA A 70 8.26 -18.19 -4.38
C ALA A 70 7.65 -18.98 -3.21
N LEU A 71 6.52 -19.67 -3.44
CA LEU A 71 5.89 -20.56 -2.47
C LEU A 71 6.71 -21.85 -2.29
N ALA A 72 7.23 -22.43 -3.37
CA ALA A 72 8.09 -23.62 -3.31
C ALA A 72 9.40 -23.36 -2.55
N ALA A 73 10.03 -22.21 -2.77
CA ALA A 73 11.24 -21.81 -2.03
C ALA A 73 11.02 -21.68 -0.52
N ARG A 74 9.76 -21.58 -0.08
CA ARG A 74 9.34 -21.52 1.33
C ARG A 74 8.83 -22.86 1.85
N GLY A 75 8.85 -23.92 1.03
CA GLY A 75 8.32 -25.24 1.39
C GLY A 75 6.80 -25.29 1.50
N LEU A 76 6.07 -24.36 0.86
CA LEU A 76 4.61 -24.31 0.90
C LEU A 76 3.96 -24.93 -0.34
N TYR A 77 4.73 -25.17 -1.40
CA TYR A 77 4.24 -25.67 -2.68
C TYR A 77 5.20 -26.72 -3.25
N ASP A 78 4.71 -27.95 -3.42
CA ASP A 78 5.50 -29.08 -3.93
C ASP A 78 5.05 -29.53 -5.34
N GLY A 79 4.14 -28.77 -5.96
CA GLY A 79 3.62 -29.05 -7.30
C GLY A 79 4.54 -28.59 -8.44
N PRO A 80 4.21 -28.95 -9.69
CA PRO A 80 4.93 -28.45 -10.86
C PRO A 80 4.62 -26.97 -11.12
N VAL A 81 5.61 -26.18 -11.52
CA VAL A 81 5.41 -24.78 -11.93
C VAL A 81 4.70 -24.74 -13.28
N ASN A 82 3.37 -24.82 -13.26
CA ASN A 82 2.48 -24.87 -14.42
C ASN A 82 1.85 -23.50 -14.77
N ALA A 83 2.22 -22.45 -14.04
CA ALA A 83 1.75 -21.08 -14.24
C ALA A 83 0.22 -20.91 -14.17
N THR A 84 -0.46 -21.84 -13.50
CA THR A 84 -1.92 -21.86 -13.34
C THR A 84 -2.26 -21.64 -11.88
N MET A 85 -3.23 -20.77 -11.60
CA MET A 85 -3.78 -20.56 -10.26
C MET A 85 -4.74 -21.69 -9.89
N ASP A 86 -4.22 -22.92 -9.79
CA ASP A 86 -4.95 -24.15 -9.49
C ASP A 86 -5.12 -24.40 -7.99
N ALA A 87 -5.86 -25.47 -7.63
CA ALA A 87 -6.16 -25.78 -6.23
C ALA A 87 -4.89 -25.98 -5.36
N PRO A 88 -3.84 -26.70 -5.80
CA PRO A 88 -2.57 -26.77 -5.06
C PRO A 88 -1.91 -25.40 -4.85
N THR A 89 -1.91 -24.55 -5.87
CA THR A 89 -1.33 -23.19 -5.77
C THR A 89 -2.14 -22.32 -4.80
N GLN A 90 -3.47 -22.39 -4.87
CA GLN A 90 -4.38 -21.67 -3.99
C GLN A 90 -4.25 -22.12 -2.53
N GLU A 91 -4.03 -23.41 -2.27
CA GLU A 91 -3.80 -23.94 -0.92
C GLU A 91 -2.47 -23.44 -0.33
N ALA A 92 -1.40 -23.52 -1.12
CA ALA A 92 -0.09 -23.01 -0.75
C ALA A 92 -0.14 -21.51 -0.45
N LEU A 93 -0.85 -20.76 -1.29
CA LEU A 93 -1.07 -19.34 -1.12
C LEU A 93 -1.88 -19.04 0.14
N ARG A 94 -2.98 -19.75 0.40
CA ARG A 94 -3.76 -19.58 1.63
C ARG A 94 -2.92 -19.81 2.87
N THR A 95 -2.09 -20.85 2.86
CA THR A 95 -1.15 -21.15 3.95
C THR A 95 -0.16 -19.99 4.17
N TYR A 96 0.41 -19.45 3.09
CA TYR A 96 1.30 -18.29 3.17
C TYR A 96 0.58 -17.06 3.75
N GLN A 97 -0.60 -16.75 3.23
CA GLN A 97 -1.39 -15.58 3.61
C GLN A 97 -1.95 -15.66 5.03
N ALA A 98 -2.20 -16.85 5.56
CA ALA A 98 -2.62 -17.03 6.95
C ALA A 98 -1.58 -16.47 7.94
N THR A 99 -0.28 -16.53 7.60
CA THR A 99 0.79 -15.90 8.40
C THR A 99 0.72 -14.37 8.41
N LEU A 100 0.00 -13.79 7.46
CA LEU A 100 -0.28 -12.35 7.33
C LEU A 100 -1.66 -11.98 7.89
N GLY A 101 -2.41 -12.95 8.44
CA GLY A 101 -3.78 -12.74 8.92
C GLY A 101 -4.84 -12.74 7.81
N ILE A 102 -4.50 -13.17 6.59
CA ILE A 102 -5.41 -13.22 5.43
C ILE A 102 -5.75 -14.68 5.11
N TRP A 103 -7.00 -15.06 5.30
CA TRP A 103 -7.48 -16.43 5.07
C TRP A 103 -8.21 -16.54 3.72
N SER A 104 -7.46 -16.41 2.63
CA SER A 104 -8.03 -16.42 1.27
C SER A 104 -7.14 -17.18 0.27
N PRO A 105 -7.72 -17.86 -0.74
CA PRO A 105 -6.99 -18.37 -1.89
C PRO A 105 -6.66 -17.29 -2.95
N THR A 106 -7.16 -16.07 -2.80
CA THR A 106 -6.90 -14.95 -3.72
C THR A 106 -5.60 -14.24 -3.32
N LEU A 107 -4.72 -13.97 -4.28
CA LEU A 107 -3.43 -13.31 -4.04
C LEU A 107 -3.66 -11.86 -3.60
N SER A 108 -3.26 -11.51 -2.37
CA SER A 108 -3.31 -10.13 -1.90
C SER A 108 -2.11 -9.33 -2.40
N MET A 109 -2.28 -8.01 -2.55
CA MET A 109 -1.18 -7.09 -2.87
C MET A 109 -0.09 -7.11 -1.80
N GLU A 110 -0.48 -7.29 -0.53
CA GLU A 110 0.49 -7.43 0.56
C GLU A 110 1.35 -8.68 0.39
N ALA A 111 0.73 -9.84 0.12
CA ALA A 111 1.44 -11.09 -0.10
C ALA A 111 2.32 -11.02 -1.35
N ALA A 112 1.81 -10.48 -2.45
CA ALA A 112 2.58 -10.31 -3.69
C ALA A 112 3.84 -9.47 -3.47
N ARG A 113 3.74 -8.37 -2.71
CA ARG A 113 4.88 -7.51 -2.38
C ARG A 113 5.86 -8.19 -1.41
N LYS A 114 5.36 -8.86 -0.36
CA LYS A 114 6.21 -9.60 0.60
C LYS A 114 6.93 -10.79 -0.02
N LEU A 115 6.37 -11.39 -1.07
CA LEU A 115 7.01 -12.42 -1.89
C LEU A 115 8.01 -11.87 -2.91
N GLY A 116 8.04 -10.55 -3.11
CA GLY A 116 8.88 -9.89 -4.12
C GLY A 116 8.37 -10.02 -5.55
N LEU A 117 7.08 -10.32 -5.73
CA LEU A 117 6.44 -10.49 -7.05
C LEU A 117 6.02 -9.14 -7.66
N LEU A 118 5.68 -8.17 -6.81
CA LEU A 118 5.25 -6.84 -7.21
C LEU A 118 5.98 -5.76 -6.41
N PRO A 119 6.22 -4.57 -6.99
CA PRO A 119 6.90 -3.48 -6.30
C PRO A 119 6.02 -2.87 -5.20
N TRP A 120 6.69 -2.25 -4.23
CA TRP A 120 6.03 -1.33 -3.29
C TRP A 120 5.74 0.00 -4.01
N PRO A 121 4.58 0.64 -3.77
CA PRO A 121 4.30 1.95 -4.35
C PRO A 121 5.35 2.96 -3.87
N ALA A 122 5.89 3.75 -4.79
CA ALA A 122 6.74 4.87 -4.42
C ALA A 122 5.94 5.90 -3.60
N PRO A 123 6.56 6.60 -2.65
CA PRO A 123 5.91 7.76 -2.04
C PRO A 123 5.57 8.79 -3.12
N ALA A 124 4.43 9.48 -2.94
CA ALA A 124 3.98 10.56 -3.80
C ALA A 124 4.90 11.79 -3.71
#